data_AF-A0A1B6Q6X1-F1
#
_entry.id   AF-A0A1B6Q6X1-F1
#
_cell.length_a   1.000
_cell.length_b   1.000
_cell.length_c   1.000
_cell.angle_alpha   90.00
_cell.angle_beta   90.00
_cell.angle_gamma   90.00
#
_symmetry.space_group_name_H-M   'P 1'
#
loop_
_entity.id
_entity.type
_entity.pdbx_description
1 polymer ?
#
loop_
_entity_poly.entity_id
_entity_poly.type
_entity_poly.pdbx_seq_one_letter_code
_entity_poly.pdbx_strand_id
1 'polypeptide(L)'
;MLLSPQGYAPICLGLEDFYTRRLYLRIQDCFGRPIASAPDAWFDVVERYSNDCNKTLHRTTATTKCLNLGSYNYLGFAAADEYCTPRVIESLKKYSASTCSVRVDGGWCLFLSN
;
A
#
# COMPACT_ATOMS: atom_id res chain seq x y z
N MET A 1 5.11 -8.49 -24.66
CA MET A 1 4.79 -9.91 -24.47
C MET A 1 5.61 -10.44 -23.30
N LEU A 2 5.01 -10.54 -22.11
CA LEU A 2 5.49 -11.51 -21.12
C LEU A 2 5.09 -12.84 -21.76
N LEU A 3 6.05 -13.47 -22.43
CA LEU A 3 5.78 -14.67 -23.21
C LEU A 3 5.28 -15.73 -22.24
N SER A 4 4.05 -16.24 -22.45
CA SER A 4 3.67 -17.47 -21.77
C SER A 4 4.59 -18.58 -22.28
N PRO A 5 5.02 -19.50 -21.40
CA PRO A 5 5.73 -20.69 -21.85
C PRO A 5 4.93 -21.42 -22.94
N GLN A 6 5.63 -22.03 -23.90
CA GLN A 6 4.98 -22.81 -24.95
C GLN A 6 3.99 -23.83 -24.35
N GLY A 7 2.75 -23.82 -24.87
CA GLY A 7 1.68 -24.70 -24.41
C GLY A 7 0.74 -24.09 -23.36
N TYR A 8 1.01 -22.88 -22.86
CA TYR A 8 0.16 -22.20 -21.88
C TYR A 8 -0.57 -21.01 -22.49
N ALA A 9 -1.83 -20.82 -22.07
CA ALA A 9 -2.61 -19.64 -22.43
C ALA A 9 -1.90 -18.36 -21.96
N PRO A 10 -1.93 -17.28 -22.75
CA PRO A 10 -1.31 -16.01 -22.36
C PRO A 10 -1.97 -15.46 -21.10
N ILE A 11 -1.15 -15.13 -20.10
CA ILE A 11 -1.60 -14.60 -18.80
C ILE A 11 -2.19 -13.20 -18.94
N CYS A 12 -1.67 -12.41 -19.88
CA CYS A 12 -2.17 -11.06 -20.19
C CYS A 12 -2.52 -10.96 -21.67
N LEU A 13 -3.63 -10.26 -21.95
CA LEU A 13 -4.03 -9.97 -23.31
C LEU A 13 -3.10 -8.91 -23.93
N GLY A 14 -3.04 -8.86 -25.27
CA GLY A 14 -2.13 -7.94 -25.97
C GLY A 14 -2.32 -6.47 -25.60
N LEU A 15 -3.57 -6.05 -25.33
CA LEU A 15 -3.90 -4.69 -24.94
C LEU A 15 -3.43 -4.33 -23.52
N GLU A 16 -3.50 -5.28 -22.58
CA GLU A 16 -3.01 -5.11 -21.21
C GLU A 16 -1.48 -5.00 -21.17
N ASP A 17 -0.78 -5.83 -21.96
CA ASP A 17 0.68 -5.74 -22.11
C ASP A 17 1.09 -4.42 -22.77
N PHE A 18 0.30 -3.94 -23.74
CA PHE A 18 0.51 -2.62 -24.33
C PHE A 18 0.35 -1.51 -23.29
N TYR A 19 -0.80 -1.47 -22.60
CA TYR A 19 -1.11 -0.45 -21.60
C TYR A 19 -0.06 -0.42 -20.49
N THR A 20 0.29 -1.58 -19.95
CA THR A 20 1.26 -1.68 -18.85
C THR A 20 2.61 -1.12 -19.28
N ARG A 21 3.13 -1.54 -20.44
CA ARG A 21 4.48 -1.16 -20.89
C ARG A 21 4.58 0.26 -21.41
N ARG A 22 3.53 0.79 -22.03
CA ARG A 22 3.58 2.10 -22.70
C ARG A 22 2.97 3.23 -21.87
N LEU A 23 1.97 2.95 -21.03
CA LEU A 23 1.33 3.94 -20.18
C LEU A 23 1.76 3.76 -18.72
N TYR A 24 1.35 2.65 -18.10
CA TYR A 24 1.39 2.50 -16.65
C TYR A 24 2.80 2.66 -16.09
N LEU A 25 3.79 1.94 -16.63
CA LEU A 25 5.17 2.01 -16.13
C LEU A 25 5.77 3.42 -16.19
N ARG A 26 5.29 4.29 -17.08
CA ARG A 26 5.79 5.68 -17.17
C ARG A 26 5.19 6.58 -16.10
N ILE A 27 3.92 6.35 -15.75
CA ILE A 27 3.13 7.20 -14.84
C ILE A 27 3.02 6.64 -13.41
N GLN A 28 3.42 5.39 -13.18
CA GLN A 28 3.25 4.73 -11.88
C GLN A 28 3.94 5.46 -10.72
N ASP A 29 4.97 6.26 -11.00
CA ASP A 29 5.62 7.06 -9.96
C ASP A 29 4.73 8.20 -9.44
N CYS A 30 3.73 8.65 -10.20
CA CYS A 30 2.79 9.67 -9.74
C CYS A 30 1.78 9.15 -8.72
N PHE A 31 1.36 7.88 -8.85
CA PHE A 31 0.27 7.30 -8.05
C PHE A 31 0.75 6.31 -7.00
N GLY A 32 1.92 5.69 -7.21
CA GLY A 32 2.44 4.63 -6.36
C GLY A 32 3.47 5.09 -5.35
N ARG A 33 3.48 6.37 -4.95
CA ARG A 33 4.49 6.90 -4.01
C ARG A 33 4.23 6.34 -2.61
N PRO A 34 5.19 5.65 -1.98
CA PRO A 34 5.01 5.13 -0.64
C PRO A 34 4.90 6.27 0.37
N ILE A 35 3.92 6.19 1.26
CA ILE A 35 3.72 7.12 2.37
C ILE A 35 4.42 6.53 3.60
N ALA A 36 5.17 7.36 4.32
CA ALA A 36 5.96 6.97 5.51
C ALA A 36 5.34 7.44 6.84
N SER A 37 4.16 8.05 6.80
CA SER A 37 3.47 8.63 7.96
C SER A 37 1.96 8.41 7.87
N ALA A 38 1.20 8.88 8.86
CA ALA A 38 -0.25 8.90 8.74
C ALA A 38 -0.69 9.86 7.60
N PRO A 39 -1.72 9.51 6.81
CA PRO A 39 -2.21 10.33 5.70
C PRO A 39 -3.05 11.52 6.20
N ASP A 40 -2.41 12.40 6.99
CA ASP A 40 -3.00 13.64 7.49
C ASP A 40 -2.95 14.75 6.42
N ALA A 41 -3.35 15.98 6.76
CA ALA A 41 -3.19 17.16 5.93
C ALA A 41 -1.75 17.33 5.43
N TRP A 42 -0.76 16.94 6.24
CA TRP A 42 0.63 16.82 5.83
C TRP A 42 1.10 15.39 6.07
N PHE A 43 1.79 14.83 5.08
CA PHE A 43 2.36 13.49 5.20
C PHE A 43 3.72 13.42 4.51
N ASP A 44 4.54 12.51 5.01
CA ASP A 44 5.85 12.21 4.48
C ASP A 44 5.77 11.16 3.37
N VAL A 45 6.38 11.47 2.24
CA VAL A 45 6.50 10.59 1.08
C VAL A 45 7.92 10.09 0.97
N VAL A 46 8.09 8.78 0.77
CA VAL A 46 9.40 8.17 0.53
C VAL A 46 9.92 8.61 -0.82
N GLU A 47 11.11 9.19 -0.84
CA GLU A 47 11.78 9.57 -2.07
C GLU A 47 12.17 8.32 -2.87
N ARG A 48 12.09 8.45 -4.20
CA ARG A 48 12.45 7.39 -5.13
C ARG A 48 13.14 7.97 -6.34
N TYR A 49 14.00 7.17 -6.93
CA TYR A 49 14.58 7.44 -8.23
C TYR A 49 14.42 6.24 -9.17
N SER A 50 14.53 6.52 -10.45
CA SER A 50 14.54 5.52 -11.51
C SER A 50 15.61 5.89 -12.52
N ASN A 51 16.32 4.87 -12.99
CA ASN A 51 17.33 5.00 -14.04
C ASN A 51 16.85 4.41 -15.38
N ASP A 52 15.59 3.97 -15.45
CA ASP A 52 15.04 3.20 -16.57
C ASP A 52 13.62 3.65 -16.93
N CYS A 53 13.39 4.97 -16.91
CA CYS A 53 12.11 5.61 -17.27
C CYS A 53 10.92 5.09 -16.45
N ASN A 54 11.08 5.05 -15.12
CA ASN A 54 10.10 4.59 -14.15
C ASN A 54 9.74 3.10 -14.25
N LYS A 55 10.43 2.29 -15.05
CA LYS A 55 10.17 0.83 -15.12
C LYS A 55 10.54 0.14 -13.80
N THR A 56 11.63 0.55 -13.17
CA THR A 56 12.07 0.12 -11.85
C THR A 56 12.20 1.34 -10.93
N LEU A 57 11.66 1.24 -9.71
CA LEU A 57 11.63 2.34 -8.75
C LEU A 57 12.43 1.95 -7.50
N HIS A 58 13.53 2.64 -7.26
CA HIS A 58 14.38 2.41 -6.09
C HIS A 58 14.00 3.37 -4.97
N ARG A 59 13.70 2.82 -3.79
CA ARG A 59 13.39 3.61 -2.58
C ARG A 59 14.68 4.09 -1.92
N THR A 60 14.69 5.32 -1.47
CA THR A 60 15.74 5.88 -0.62
C THR A 60 15.32 5.86 0.86
N THR A 61 16.24 6.23 1.75
CA THR A 61 15.95 6.45 3.17
C THR A 61 15.36 7.84 3.45
N ALA A 62 15.52 8.78 2.50
CA ALA A 62 14.98 10.13 2.62
C ALA A 62 13.46 10.17 2.42
N THR A 63 12.83 11.11 3.11
CA THR A 63 11.40 11.42 2.99
C THR A 63 11.22 12.91 2.75
N THR A 64 10.23 13.25 1.94
CA THR A 64 9.80 14.64 1.71
C THR A 64 8.44 14.86 2.34
N LYS A 65 8.29 15.95 3.09
CA LYS A 65 6.99 16.36 3.64
C LYS A 65 6.14 17.02 2.54
N CYS A 66 4.94 16.50 2.32
CA CYS A 66 4.01 16.94 1.28
C CYS A 66 2.65 17.33 1.87
N LEU A 67 1.98 18.28 1.22
CA LEU A 67 0.60 18.65 1.54
C LEU A 67 -0.38 17.70 0.84
N ASN A 68 -1.36 17.20 1.59
CA ASN A 68 -2.42 16.38 1.06
C ASN A 68 -3.51 17.21 0.39
N LEU A 69 -3.54 17.15 -0.93
CA LEU A 69 -4.58 17.79 -1.76
C LEU A 69 -5.50 16.76 -2.43
N GLY A 70 -5.18 15.47 -2.32
CA GLY A 70 -5.80 14.40 -3.09
C GLY A 70 -6.84 13.60 -2.32
N SER A 71 -6.69 13.48 -1.00
CA SER A 71 -7.64 12.78 -0.15
C SER A 71 -8.16 13.67 0.97
N TYR A 72 -9.47 13.61 1.18
CA TYR A 72 -10.13 14.26 2.30
C TYR A 72 -10.30 13.25 3.42
N ASN A 73 -9.84 13.60 4.62
CA ASN A 73 -10.14 12.84 5.83
C ASN A 73 -11.56 13.20 6.32
N TYR A 74 -12.58 12.78 5.57
CA TYR A 74 -13.98 13.17 5.82
C TYR A 74 -14.48 12.77 7.21
N LEU A 75 -14.09 11.59 7.69
CA LEU A 75 -14.49 11.07 9.01
C LEU A 75 -13.53 11.45 10.14
N GLY A 76 -12.40 12.10 9.84
CA GLY A 76 -11.39 12.46 10.84
C GLY A 76 -10.47 11.32 11.28
N PHE A 77 -10.78 10.05 10.98
CA PHE A 77 -10.04 8.88 11.48
C PHE A 77 -8.83 8.44 10.66
N ALA A 78 -8.47 9.15 9.59
CA ALA A 78 -7.28 8.81 8.80
C ALA A 78 -5.96 9.14 9.52
N ALA A 79 -6.02 9.96 10.57
CA ALA A 79 -4.90 10.32 11.42
C ALA A 79 -5.21 9.97 12.89
N ALA A 80 -4.22 10.14 13.77
CA ALA A 80 -4.43 9.95 15.19
C ALA A 80 -5.46 10.97 15.72
N ASP A 81 -6.45 10.46 16.45
CA ASP A 81 -7.50 11.24 17.10
C ASP A 81 -7.43 11.04 18.62
N GLU A 82 -7.49 12.13 19.37
CA GLU A 82 -7.30 12.12 20.82
C GLU A 82 -8.39 11.30 21.55
N TYR A 83 -9.60 11.24 20.99
CA TYR A 83 -10.73 10.56 21.61
C TYR A 83 -10.86 9.10 21.15
N CYS A 84 -10.74 8.85 19.85
CA CYS A 84 -11.00 7.56 19.23
C CYS A 84 -9.78 6.63 19.25
N THR A 85 -8.58 7.12 18.93
CA THR A 85 -7.37 6.28 18.84
C THR A 85 -7.08 5.50 20.13
N PRO A 86 -7.09 6.08 21.35
CA PRO A 86 -6.82 5.31 22.56
C PRO A 86 -7.88 4.23 22.82
N ARG A 87 -9.16 4.50 22.54
CA ARG A 87 -10.25 3.55 22.72
C ARG A 87 -10.18 2.38 21.74
N VAL A 88 -9.80 2.65 20.50
CA VAL A 88 -9.57 1.59 19.49
C VAL A 88 -8.40 0.71 19.92
N ILE A 89 -7.30 1.30 20.41
CA ILE A 89 -6.15 0.54 20.93
C ILE A 89 -6.55 -0.33 22.12
N GLU A 90 -7.31 0.20 23.08
CA GLU A 90 -7.80 -0.56 24.23
C GLU A 90 -8.72 -1.71 23.80
N SER A 91 -9.61 -1.45 22.85
CA SER A 91 -10.52 -2.47 22.30
C SER A 91 -9.76 -3.58 21.59
N LEU A 92 -8.74 -3.24 20.79
CA LEU A 92 -7.87 -4.22 20.12
C LEU A 92 -7.05 -5.04 21.13
N LYS A 93 -6.57 -4.41 22.20
CA LYS A 93 -5.89 -5.13 23.30
C LYS A 93 -6.83 -6.11 24.01
N LYS A 94 -8.11 -5.74 24.17
CA LYS A 94 -9.10 -6.57 24.85
C LYS A 94 -9.65 -7.70 23.98
N TYR A 95 -9.88 -7.45 22.69
CA TYR A 95 -10.63 -8.34 21.80
C TYR A 95 -9.82 -8.94 20.64
N SER A 96 -8.53 -8.59 20.51
CA SER A 96 -7.67 -8.93 19.36
C SER A 96 -8.11 -8.25 18.05
N ALA A 97 -7.17 -8.15 17.10
CA ALA A 97 -7.42 -7.63 15.76
C ALA A 97 -8.11 -8.66 14.84
N SER A 98 -8.12 -9.93 15.22
CA SER A 98 -8.71 -11.01 14.43
C SER A 98 -9.30 -12.09 15.32
N THR A 99 -10.54 -12.46 15.03
CA THR A 99 -11.12 -13.73 15.45
C THR A 99 -10.76 -14.75 14.38
N CYS A 100 -9.80 -15.62 14.67
CA CYS A 100 -9.36 -16.69 13.77
C CYS A 100 -10.56 -17.50 13.25
N SER A 101 -10.42 -18.14 12.08
CA SER A 101 -11.33 -19.23 11.73
C SER A 101 -11.27 -20.33 12.79
N VAL A 102 -12.36 -21.09 12.90
CA VAL A 102 -12.44 -22.25 13.78
C VAL A 102 -11.26 -23.19 13.52
N ARG A 103 -10.79 -23.88 14.58
CA ARG A 103 -9.61 -24.77 14.53
C ARG A 103 -9.66 -25.78 13.37
N VAL A 104 -10.86 -26.22 12.97
CA VAL A 104 -11.08 -27.14 11.85
C VAL A 104 -10.65 -26.57 10.49
N ASP A 105 -10.61 -25.24 10.33
CA ASP A 105 -10.20 -24.54 9.10
C ASP A 105 -8.73 -24.10 9.12
N GLY A 106 -7.94 -24.51 10.12
CA GLY A 106 -6.49 -24.26 10.16
C GLY A 106 -6.05 -22.82 10.53
N GLY A 107 -6.95 -21.98 11.05
CA GLY A 107 -6.62 -20.60 11.44
C GLY A 107 -5.84 -20.50 12.75
N TRP A 108 -4.58 -20.06 12.71
CA TRP A 108 -3.82 -19.61 13.88
C TRP A 108 -3.26 -18.21 13.62
N CYS A 109 -3.49 -17.27 14.54
CA CYS A 109 -2.87 -15.95 14.52
C CYS A 109 -2.14 -15.74 15.85
N LEU A 110 -0.80 -15.68 15.81
CA LEU A 110 0.03 -15.36 16.97
C LEU A 110 0.44 -13.88 16.86
N PHE A 111 -0.25 -12.99 17.58
CA PHE A 111 0.26 -11.64 17.81
C PHE A 111 1.32 -11.73 18.90
N LEU A 112 2.60 -11.70 18.50
CA LEU A 112 3.70 -11.51 19.43
C LEU A 112 3.71 -10.02 19.85
N SER A 113 3.20 -9.72 21.04
CA SER A 113 3.56 -8.47 21.72
C SER A 113 4.91 -8.68 22.40
N ASN A 114 5.93 -7.91 22.00
CA ASN A 114 7.05 -7.58 22.87
C ASN A 114 6.67 -6.35 23.70
#